data_AF-A0A5K1FWP6-F1
#
_entry.id   AF-A0A5K1FWP6-F1
#
_cell.length_a   1.000
_cell.length_b   1.000
_cell.length_c   1.000
_cell.angle_alpha   90.00
_cell.angle_beta   90.00
_cell.angle_gamma   90.00
#
_symmetry.space_group_name_H-M   'P 1'
#
loop_
_entity.id
_entity.type
_entity.pdbx_description
1 polymer ?
#
loop_
_entity_poly.entity_id
_entity_poly.type
_entity_poly.pdbx_seq_one_letter_code
_entity_poly.pdbx_strand_id
1 'polypeptide(L)'
;GDVDVICGGPPCQGISGFNRFRNAQAPLDDPKNHQMVVFMDIVDYLKPKYVLMENVVDILKFARGFLGRYALARLIHMNYQARLGMMAAGCYGLPQFRMR
;
A
#
# COMPACT_ATOMS: atom_id res chain seq x y z
N GLY A 1 7.65 20.13 5.73
CA GLY A 1 8.24 19.98 7.08
C GLY A 1 9.68 19.51 6.94
N ASP A 2 10.23 18.96 8.02
CA ASP A 2 11.64 18.48 8.09
C ASP A 2 11.89 17.19 7.30
N VAL A 3 10.82 16.46 6.94
CA VAL A 3 10.91 15.20 6.21
C VAL A 3 10.67 15.43 4.72
N ASP A 4 11.68 15.15 3.91
CA ASP A 4 11.56 15.25 2.44
C ASP A 4 10.92 14.00 1.82
N VAL A 5 11.18 12.81 2.36
CA VAL A 5 10.71 11.53 1.80
C VAL A 5 10.20 10.61 2.89
N ILE A 6 9.08 9.95 2.64
CA ILE A 6 8.59 8.83 3.45
C ILE A 6 8.53 7.57 2.60
N CYS A 7 9.18 6.50 3.06
CA CYS A 7 9.02 5.18 2.49
C CYS A 7 8.50 4.19 3.52
N GLY A 8 7.66 3.24 3.11
CA GLY A 8 7.14 2.23 4.02
C GLY A 8 6.39 1.10 3.34
N GLY A 9 6.34 -0.04 4.03
CA GLY A 9 5.60 -1.24 3.63
C GLY A 9 4.57 -1.61 4.68
N PRO A 10 3.44 -0.89 4.79
CA PRO A 10 2.46 -1.14 5.85
C PRO A 10 1.88 -2.56 5.70
N PRO A 11 1.98 -3.40 6.74
CA PRO A 11 1.53 -4.78 6.64
C PRO A 11 0.00 -4.84 6.46
N CYS A 12 -0.43 -5.62 5.46
CA CYS A 12 -1.84 -5.94 5.24
C CYS A 12 -1.97 -7.47 5.22
N GLN A 13 -2.23 -8.05 6.39
CA GLN A 13 -2.30 -9.52 6.52
C GLN A 13 -3.71 -10.07 6.27
N GLY A 14 -4.72 -9.20 6.21
CA GLY A 14 -6.12 -9.56 5.97
C GLY A 14 -6.41 -9.97 4.53
N ILE A 15 -5.46 -9.81 3.61
CA ILE A 15 -5.70 -9.95 2.16
C ILE A 15 -5.09 -11.20 1.52
N SER A 16 -4.27 -11.95 2.25
CA SER A 16 -3.51 -13.10 1.74
C SER A 16 -3.95 -14.43 2.37
N GLY A 17 -3.68 -15.54 1.68
CA GLY A 17 -3.90 -16.89 2.20
C GLY A 17 -5.36 -17.15 2.61
N PHE A 18 -5.56 -17.67 3.82
CA PHE A 18 -6.88 -18.00 4.36
C PHE A 18 -7.79 -16.77 4.58
N ASN A 19 -7.23 -15.56 4.63
CA ASN A 19 -7.99 -14.33 4.84
C ASN A 19 -8.53 -13.71 3.53
N ARG A 20 -8.14 -14.23 2.36
CA ARG A 20 -8.41 -13.65 1.03
C ARG A 20 -9.89 -13.42 0.68
N PHE A 21 -10.83 -14.07 1.37
CA PHE A 21 -12.27 -13.91 1.15
C PHE A 21 -13.02 -13.37 2.38
N ARG A 22 -12.30 -13.07 3.46
CA ARG A 22 -12.88 -12.52 4.69
C ARG A 22 -12.91 -11.00 4.61
N ASN A 23 -13.92 -10.38 5.21
CA ASN A 23 -14.03 -8.92 5.36
C ASN A 23 -13.90 -8.12 4.04
N ALA A 24 -14.26 -8.71 2.91
CA ALA A 24 -14.13 -8.05 1.60
C ALA A 24 -15.02 -6.82 1.43
N GLN A 25 -16.11 -6.72 2.21
CA GLN A 25 -17.03 -5.57 2.19
C GLN A 25 -16.48 -4.36 2.95
N ALA A 26 -15.66 -4.59 3.98
CA ALA A 26 -15.03 -3.54 4.76
C ALA A 26 -13.56 -3.89 5.09
N PRO A 27 -12.65 -3.84 4.09
CA PRO A 27 -11.27 -4.27 4.27
C PRO A 27 -10.46 -3.52 5.32
N LEU A 28 -10.80 -2.26 5.59
CA LEU A 28 -10.08 -1.41 6.55
C LEU A 28 -10.55 -1.58 7.99
N ASP A 29 -11.76 -2.12 8.18
CA ASP A 29 -12.28 -2.46 9.51
C ASP A 29 -11.57 -3.70 10.07
N ASP A 30 -10.89 -4.47 9.20
CA ASP A 30 -10.01 -5.54 9.64
C ASP A 30 -8.78 -4.93 10.34
N PRO A 31 -8.57 -5.19 11.64
CA PRO A 31 -7.43 -4.64 12.39
C PRO A 31 -6.08 -5.03 11.77
N LYS A 32 -6.02 -6.11 10.98
CA LYS A 32 -4.82 -6.58 10.29
C LYS A 32 -4.41 -5.73 9.09
N ASN A 33 -5.28 -4.83 8.63
CA ASN A 33 -5.01 -3.90 7.55
C ASN A 33 -4.89 -2.44 8.06
N HIS A 34 -5.09 -2.20 9.35
CA HIS A 34 -5.13 -0.86 9.95
C HIS A 34 -3.83 -0.07 9.76
N GLN A 35 -2.69 -0.74 9.64
CA GLN A 35 -1.39 -0.10 9.39
C GLN A 35 -1.33 0.68 8.07
N MET A 36 -2.19 0.35 7.11
CA MET A 36 -2.40 1.16 5.89
C MET A 36 -2.90 2.57 6.24
N VAL A 37 -3.85 2.66 7.17
CA VAL A 37 -4.44 3.93 7.61
C VAL A 37 -3.39 4.75 8.35
N VAL A 38 -2.73 4.13 9.32
CA VAL A 38 -1.65 4.76 10.11
C VAL A 38 -0.54 5.31 9.20
N PHE A 39 -0.10 4.55 8.20
CA PHE A 39 0.91 5.03 7.25
C PHE A 39 0.44 6.29 6.49
N MET A 40 -0.81 6.29 6.01
CA MET A 40 -1.37 7.44 5.30
C MET A 40 -1.56 8.65 6.21
N ASP A 41 -1.89 8.44 7.48
CA ASP A 41 -2.05 9.52 8.46
C ASP A 41 -0.69 10.16 8.81
N ILE A 42 0.38 9.37 8.87
CA ILE A 42 1.76 9.89 9.01
C ILE A 42 2.15 10.73 7.80
N VAL A 43 1.84 10.28 6.59
CA VAL A 43 2.07 11.05 5.35
C VAL A 43 1.27 12.35 5.37
N ASP A 44 0.02 12.30 5.81
CA ASP A 44 -0.86 13.47 5.89
C ASP A 44 -0.36 14.50 6.90
N TYR A 45 0.16 14.03 8.05
CA TYR A 45 0.69 14.90 9.09
C TYR A 45 2.02 15.55 8.68
N LEU A 46 2.97 14.76 8.15
CA LEU A 46 4.32 15.24 7.86
C LEU A 46 4.46 15.97 6.51
N LYS A 47 3.53 15.72 5.57
CA LYS A 47 3.50 16.30 4.22
C LYS A 47 4.89 16.30 3.53
N PRO A 48 5.51 15.12 3.32
CA PRO A 48 6.81 15.03 2.65
C PRO A 48 6.74 15.45 1.18
N LYS A 49 7.88 15.73 0.54
CA LYS A 49 7.92 15.98 -0.91
C LYS A 49 7.63 14.71 -1.73
N TYR A 50 8.08 13.55 -1.25
CA TYR A 50 7.89 12.27 -1.93
C TYR A 50 7.42 11.17 -0.98
N VAL A 51 6.62 10.24 -1.52
CA VAL A 51 6.13 9.06 -0.81
C VAL A 51 6.40 7.81 -1.65
N LEU A 52 6.98 6.79 -1.04
CA LEU A 52 7.14 5.46 -1.64
C LEU A 52 6.49 4.41 -0.74
N MET A 53 5.39 3.84 -1.22
CA MET A 53 4.68 2.79 -0.50
C MET A 53 4.83 1.45 -1.22
N GLU A 54 5.41 0.47 -0.53
CA GLU A 54 5.61 -0.89 -1.04
C GLU A 54 4.56 -1.84 -0.44
N ASN A 55 4.12 -2.85 -1.20
CA ASN A 55 3.27 -3.91 -0.66
C ASN A 55 3.27 -5.16 -1.54
N VAL A 56 2.55 -6.19 -1.12
CA VAL A 56 2.29 -7.39 -1.93
C VAL A 56 1.26 -7.11 -3.02
N VAL A 57 1.39 -7.80 -4.16
CA VAL A 57 0.47 -7.68 -5.32
C VAL A 57 -1.00 -7.96 -4.95
N ASP A 58 -1.26 -8.71 -3.89
CA ASP A 58 -2.62 -9.01 -3.44
C ASP A 58 -3.41 -7.77 -3.04
N ILE A 59 -2.78 -6.62 -2.74
CA ILE A 59 -3.50 -5.35 -2.49
C ILE A 59 -4.32 -4.90 -3.71
N LEU A 60 -3.91 -5.32 -4.91
CA LEU A 60 -4.56 -5.01 -6.20
C LEU A 60 -5.58 -6.08 -6.60
N LYS A 61 -5.54 -7.25 -5.98
CA LYS A 61 -6.44 -8.37 -6.28
C LYS A 61 -7.60 -8.47 -5.29
N PHE A 62 -7.31 -8.31 -4.00
CA PHE A 62 -8.28 -8.43 -2.92
C PHE A 62 -9.35 -7.33 -2.98
N ALA A 63 -10.62 -7.68 -2.75
CA ALA A 63 -11.76 -6.76 -2.77
C ALA A 63 -11.78 -5.81 -4.00
N ARG A 64 -11.47 -6.35 -5.18
CA ARG A 64 -11.33 -5.58 -6.44
C ARG A 64 -10.26 -4.48 -6.36
N GLY A 65 -9.15 -4.76 -5.67
CA GLY A 65 -8.03 -3.84 -5.49
C GLY A 65 -8.33 -2.71 -4.49
N PHE A 66 -9.19 -2.94 -3.50
CA PHE A 66 -9.65 -1.90 -2.59
C PHE A 66 -8.49 -1.18 -1.89
N LEU A 67 -7.54 -1.91 -1.32
CA LEU A 67 -6.43 -1.30 -0.57
C LEU A 67 -5.49 -0.49 -1.48
N GLY A 68 -5.21 -0.98 -2.69
CA GLY A 68 -4.43 -0.21 -3.67
C GLY A 68 -5.15 1.08 -4.10
N ARG A 69 -6.47 1.00 -4.36
CA ARG A 69 -7.29 2.19 -4.67
C ARG A 69 -7.37 3.15 -3.51
N TYR A 70 -7.49 2.65 -2.28
CA TYR A 70 -7.51 3.47 -1.06
C TYR A 70 -6.22 4.27 -0.92
N ALA A 71 -5.07 3.61 -1.05
CA ALA A 71 -3.76 4.26 -0.97
C ALA A 71 -3.61 5.37 -2.03
N LEU A 72 -3.97 5.06 -3.28
CA LEU A 72 -3.92 6.03 -4.37
C LEU A 72 -4.89 7.21 -4.16
N ALA A 73 -6.12 6.92 -3.71
CA ALA A 73 -7.12 7.94 -3.42
C ALA A 73 -6.71 8.86 -2.27
N ARG A 74 -6.10 8.33 -1.21
CA ARG A 74 -5.55 9.14 -0.10
C ARG A 74 -4.47 10.10 -0.61
N LEU A 75 -3.53 9.62 -1.42
CA LEU A 75 -2.47 10.46 -2.00
C LEU A 75 -3.04 11.58 -2.88
N ILE A 76 -4.00 11.25 -3.77
CA ILE A 76 -4.67 12.24 -4.63
C ILE A 76 -5.44 13.26 -3.78
N HIS A 77 -6.16 12.82 -2.74
CA HIS A 77 -6.90 13.71 -1.84
C HIS A 77 -5.97 14.65 -1.05
N MET A 78 -4.74 14.21 -0.78
CA MET A 78 -3.68 15.04 -0.18
C MET A 78 -2.95 15.92 -1.22
N ASN A 79 -3.43 15.99 -2.47
CA ASN A 79 -2.85 16.74 -3.59
C ASN A 79 -1.46 16.27 -4.04
N TYR A 80 -1.12 15.00 -3.83
CA TYR A 80 0.08 14.41 -4.42
C TYR A 80 -0.15 14.00 -5.88
N GLN A 81 0.89 14.18 -6.68
CA GLN A 81 1.03 13.43 -7.93
C GLN A 81 1.35 11.98 -7.58
N ALA A 82 0.57 11.04 -8.10
CA ALA A 82 0.69 9.64 -7.73
C ALA A 82 0.75 8.74 -8.95
N ARG A 83 1.58 7.70 -8.85
CA ARG A 83 1.68 6.61 -9.82
C ARG A 83 1.82 5.28 -9.09
N LEU A 84 1.35 4.22 -9.72
CA LEU A 84 1.43 2.85 -9.20
C LEU A 84 2.09 1.98 -10.27
N GLY A 85 2.97 1.07 -9.86
CA GLY A 85 3.58 0.08 -10.74
C GLY A 85 3.89 -1.20 -9.98
N MET A 86 3.95 -2.32 -10.70
CA MET A 86 4.44 -3.59 -10.18
C MET A 86 5.84 -3.86 -10.73
N MET A 87 6.74 -4.34 -9.88
CA MET A 87 8.14 -4.59 -10.21
C MET A 87 8.54 -6.00 -9.82
N ALA A 88 9.22 -6.71 -10.73
CA ALA A 88 9.78 -8.03 -10.46
C ALA A 88 11.24 -7.89 -10.02
N ALA A 89 11.59 -8.35 -8.82
CA ALA A 89 12.96 -8.31 -8.32
C ALA A 89 13.96 -9.02 -9.25
N GLY A 90 13.53 -10.09 -9.94
CA GLY A 90 14.35 -10.83 -10.90
C GLY A 90 14.78 -10.01 -12.11
N CYS A 91 14.02 -8.97 -12.50
CA CYS A 91 14.42 -8.03 -13.56
C CYS A 91 15.62 -7.14 -13.15
N TYR A 92 16.01 -7.17 -11.87
CA TYR A 92 17.11 -6.38 -11.31
C TYR A 92 18.29 -7.25 -10.86
N GLY A 93 18.45 -8.44 -11.44
CA GLY A 93 19.66 -9.27 -11.27
C GLY A 93 19.64 -10.23 -10.08
N LEU A 94 18.47 -10.52 -9.50
CA LEU A 94 18.32 -11.48 -8.41
C LEU A 94 17.78 -12.83 -8.91
N PRO A 95 18.28 -13.99 -8.41
CA PRO A 95 17.76 -15.31 -8.77
C PRO A 95 16.45 -15.62 -8.02
N GLN A 96 15.48 -14.70 -8.12
CA GLN A 96 14.18 -14.80 -7.46
C GLN A 96 13.10 -14.15 -8.31
N PHE A 97 11.96 -14.83 -8.45
CA PHE A 97 10.74 -14.22 -8.98
C PHE A 97 9.89 -13.64 -7.83
N ARG A 98 10.15 -12.39 -7.46
CA ARG A 98 9.41 -11.67 -6.42
C ARG A 98 8.76 -10.42 -7.02
N MET A 99 7.46 -10.50 -7.24
CA MET A 99 6.62 -9.38 -7.67
C MET A 99 6.14 -8.59 -6.45
N ARG A 100 6.28 -7.26 -6.50
CA ARG A 100 5.69 -6.31 -5.56
C ARG A 100 4.99 -5.22 -6.36
#